data_AF-A0A9R1LGR6-F1
#
_entry.id   AF-A0A9R1LGR6-F1
#
_cell.length_a   1.000
_cell.length_b   1.000
_cell.length_c   1.000
_cell.angle_alpha   90.00
_cell.angle_beta   90.00
_cell.angle_gamma   90.00
#
_symmetry.space_group_name_H-M   'P 1'
#
loop_
_entity.id
_entity.type
_entity.pdbx_description
1 polymer ?
#
loop_
_entity_poly.entity_id
_entity_poly.type
_entity_poly.pdbx_seq_one_letter_code
_entity_poly.pdbx_strand_id
1 'polypeptide(L)'
;MNSLLLRPLPSATTSGSLVGRVSPAAQRRPGAVAWPRDGRCRRGGVAAAGAWMEEAGTAVLEEAVRRNPALSESYRPAGLPRPNGTVLEAQGRVCTGPEQTRPLGEEQAMRVLDTILRSATGELKDEPVSSAQLGAFFAGMTIRANCFPEATQWSEGERRAMSLFWPHLVHVLPPEVKFIADPEGTIMGANGLTGPRYIGQGTAEMRLVGALREVLAGGHLGYEEIQCVLKDVLPFGSMGASSPSVSEALLAAFLIGQRMNRETDRELKGYCLAFDDELGPPPIADVNSLTHYGEPYDGNTRFFRSTLFVAAVRACYGEACLLHGVEWMPPKGGITEGQMLKFMGANTHLSPTQAKTLLEDKDTGFAYLNLQEACPPLYSIIGLREHIKKRPPLATSEKVQQFVRARGRESMVAGFYHVGYEDPLLMLMRRRTVHAGLVVKGEEGALSLTTKERSAHASKGIPVNHCSGFRTPSSANFSETDGISRESFRVAVNAQELGFKSTETPRTDKSVLKNLELGLSALGGDKGPAYDRIVLNAAMADHLLGCSGAQDINSALDRAREAIDSGNALRRLMNYIKISHKVS
;
A
#
# COMPACT_ATOMS: atom_id res chain seq x y z
N MET A 1 -47.29 -2.98 -42.18
CA MET A 1 -48.48 -2.11 -42.03
C MET A 1 -48.02 -0.80 -41.42
N ASN A 2 -48.08 0.27 -42.24
CA ASN A 2 -48.05 1.71 -41.97
C ASN A 2 -46.97 2.28 -41.03
N SER A 3 -46.22 3.35 -41.34
CA SER A 3 -46.14 4.28 -42.47
C SER A 3 -45.03 5.27 -42.08
N LEU A 4 -43.92 5.35 -42.84
CA LEU A 4 -43.50 6.51 -43.65
C LEU A 4 -43.47 7.87 -42.92
N LEU A 5 -42.28 8.48 -42.81
CA LEU A 5 -41.88 9.61 -43.65
C LEU A 5 -40.40 10.00 -43.41
N LEU A 6 -39.80 10.51 -44.48
CA LEU A 6 -38.38 10.58 -44.83
C LEU A 6 -38.08 12.03 -45.28
N ARG A 7 -36.79 12.42 -45.18
CA ARG A 7 -36.06 13.47 -45.96
C ARG A 7 -36.04 14.94 -45.42
N PRO A 8 -35.13 15.81 -45.92
CA PRO A 8 -33.66 15.65 -46.03
C PRO A 8 -32.86 16.97 -45.76
N LEU A 9 -31.53 16.87 -45.82
CA LEU A 9 -30.55 17.96 -45.95
C LEU A 9 -30.75 18.84 -47.21
N PRO A 10 -30.18 20.06 -47.26
CA PRO A 10 -29.75 20.67 -48.50
C PRO A 10 -28.22 20.82 -48.61
N SER A 11 -27.73 20.60 -49.83
CA SER A 11 -26.35 20.70 -50.29
C SER A 11 -26.06 22.01 -51.03
N ALA A 12 -24.75 22.30 -51.15
CA ALA A 12 -24.06 23.43 -51.74
C ALA A 12 -24.27 23.72 -53.24
N THR A 13 -23.88 24.94 -53.64
CA THR A 13 -23.28 25.36 -54.94
C THR A 13 -22.62 26.74 -54.74
N THR A 14 -21.52 27.22 -55.35
CA THR A 14 -20.36 26.73 -56.14
C THR A 14 -19.59 28.01 -56.55
N SER A 15 -18.23 28.00 -56.54
CA SER A 15 -17.28 28.61 -57.51
C SER A 15 -15.94 28.89 -56.82
N GLY A 16 -14.74 28.52 -57.27
CA GLY A 16 -14.27 27.79 -58.44
C GLY A 16 -12.74 27.98 -58.58
N SER A 17 -12.02 26.89 -58.88
CA SER A 17 -10.72 26.84 -59.61
C SER A 17 -9.45 27.34 -58.88
N LEU A 18 -8.22 26.82 -59.05
CA LEU A 18 -7.58 25.73 -59.79
C LEU A 18 -6.16 25.51 -59.17
N VAL A 19 -5.75 24.24 -59.02
CA VAL A 19 -4.41 23.65 -59.32
C VAL A 19 -3.14 24.14 -58.60
N GLY A 20 -2.40 23.17 -58.02
CA GLY A 20 -0.93 23.22 -57.94
C GLY A 20 -0.32 22.33 -56.85
N ARG A 21 0.22 21.17 -57.23
CA ARG A 21 0.96 20.22 -56.37
C ARG A 21 2.34 20.75 -55.93
N VAL A 22 2.90 20.05 -54.92
CA VAL A 22 4.32 19.70 -54.69
C VAL A 22 4.99 20.33 -53.44
N SER A 23 5.26 19.48 -52.43
CA SER A 23 6.33 19.61 -51.41
C SER A 23 7.69 19.22 -52.02
N PRO A 24 8.91 19.54 -51.48
CA PRO A 24 9.22 19.73 -50.06
C PRO A 24 10.40 20.70 -49.69
N ALA A 25 10.64 20.79 -48.38
CA ALA A 25 11.93 20.95 -47.67
C ALA A 25 12.65 22.32 -47.57
N ALA A 26 12.67 22.80 -46.32
CA ALA A 26 13.80 23.33 -45.53
C ALA A 26 14.64 24.53 -46.04
N GLN A 27 14.66 25.62 -45.24
CA GLN A 27 15.87 26.35 -44.85
C GLN A 27 15.62 27.33 -43.67
N ARG A 28 16.72 27.72 -43.02
CA ARG A 28 16.91 28.22 -41.63
C ARG A 28 16.62 29.74 -41.42
N ARG A 29 16.11 30.09 -40.21
CA ARG A 29 16.36 31.24 -39.26
C ARG A 29 16.51 32.70 -39.82
N PRO A 30 16.40 33.82 -39.05
CA PRO A 30 16.47 34.03 -37.58
C PRO A 30 15.48 35.08 -36.98
N GLY A 31 15.62 35.40 -35.69
CA GLY A 31 15.29 36.76 -35.17
C GLY A 31 14.34 36.82 -33.98
N ALA A 32 14.89 36.78 -32.77
CA ALA A 32 14.19 37.03 -31.51
C ALA A 32 14.04 38.54 -31.25
N VAL A 33 12.90 38.95 -30.67
CA VAL A 33 12.73 40.25 -30.01
C VAL A 33 12.25 39.99 -28.58
N ALA A 34 13.02 40.49 -27.63
CA ALA A 34 12.81 40.38 -26.19
C ALA A 34 12.03 41.58 -25.65
N TRP A 35 11.22 41.36 -24.61
CA TRP A 35 10.77 42.40 -23.67
C TRP A 35 10.87 41.89 -22.20
N PRO A 36 10.99 42.79 -21.21
CA PRO A 36 11.96 42.65 -20.13
C PRO A 36 11.41 42.04 -18.83
N ARG A 37 12.34 41.42 -18.10
CA ARG A 37 12.25 41.03 -16.69
C ARG A 37 12.40 42.26 -15.80
N ASP A 38 11.52 42.41 -14.81
CA ASP A 38 11.99 42.61 -13.44
C ASP A 38 10.93 42.22 -12.39
N GLY A 39 11.41 41.61 -11.32
CA GLY A 39 10.59 41.00 -10.26
C GLY A 39 11.40 39.96 -9.49
N ARG A 40 12.38 40.43 -8.71
CA ARG A 40 13.29 39.59 -7.90
C ARG A 40 12.52 38.86 -6.81
N CYS A 41 12.24 37.57 -7.02
CA CYS A 41 12.01 36.63 -5.93
C CYS A 41 13.35 35.95 -5.59
N ARG A 42 13.70 35.92 -4.30
CA ARG A 42 14.97 35.39 -3.77
C ARG A 42 15.14 33.90 -4.16
N ARG A 43 16.04 33.61 -5.10
CA ARG A 43 16.47 32.26 -5.56
C ARG A 43 17.38 31.50 -4.58
N GLY A 44 17.34 31.80 -3.28
CA GLY A 44 18.27 31.23 -2.30
C GLY A 44 18.00 29.76 -1.96
N GLY A 45 16.72 29.35 -1.86
CA GLY A 45 16.35 27.99 -1.43
C GLY A 45 16.52 26.92 -2.50
N VAL A 46 16.21 27.25 -3.76
CA VAL A 46 16.26 26.31 -4.90
C VAL A 46 17.70 25.96 -5.28
N ALA A 47 18.64 26.91 -5.16
CA ALA A 47 20.06 26.67 -5.41
C ALA A 47 20.68 25.73 -4.36
N ALA A 48 20.26 25.83 -3.10
CA ALA A 48 20.71 24.94 -2.03
C ALA A 48 20.16 23.50 -2.19
N ALA A 49 18.91 23.37 -2.66
CA ALA A 49 18.32 22.06 -2.97
C ALA A 49 18.97 21.40 -4.21
N GLY A 50 19.31 22.18 -5.24
CA GLY A 50 20.03 21.70 -6.42
C GLY A 50 21.47 21.28 -6.12
N ALA A 51 22.19 22.04 -5.28
CA ALA A 51 23.55 21.70 -4.85
C ALA A 51 23.59 20.46 -3.94
N TRP A 52 22.59 20.27 -3.08
CA TRP A 52 22.43 19.04 -2.28
C TRP A 52 22.10 17.82 -3.14
N MET A 53 21.37 17.94 -4.25
CA MET A 53 21.13 16.81 -5.16
C MET A 53 22.42 16.36 -5.87
N GLU A 54 23.35 17.27 -6.15
CA GLU A 54 24.66 16.93 -6.70
C GLU A 54 25.60 16.31 -5.66
N GLU A 55 25.64 16.82 -4.41
CA GLU A 55 26.51 16.29 -3.35
C GLU A 55 25.97 15.01 -2.66
N ALA A 56 24.66 14.91 -2.40
CA ALA A 56 24.05 13.73 -1.77
C ALA A 56 23.99 12.52 -2.73
N GLY A 57 24.05 12.75 -4.05
CA GLY A 57 24.18 11.70 -5.05
C GLY A 57 25.49 10.92 -4.92
N THR A 58 26.58 11.56 -4.48
CA THR A 58 27.92 10.96 -4.44
C THR A 58 28.09 9.84 -3.41
N ALA A 59 27.39 9.91 -2.27
CA ALA A 59 27.48 8.88 -1.22
C ALA A 59 26.59 7.64 -1.49
N VAL A 60 25.61 7.76 -2.40
CA VAL A 60 24.77 6.64 -2.86
C VAL A 60 25.38 5.94 -4.09
N LEU A 61 26.39 6.54 -4.71
CA LEU A 61 26.98 6.08 -5.98
C LEU A 61 27.99 4.92 -5.84
N GLU A 62 28.40 4.53 -4.63
CA GLU A 62 29.29 3.35 -4.46
C GLU A 62 28.54 2.00 -4.44
N GLU A 63 27.20 1.99 -4.37
CA GLU A 63 26.36 0.80 -4.62
C GLU A 63 25.73 0.81 -6.04
N ALA A 64 26.01 1.84 -6.83
CA ALA A 64 25.28 2.21 -8.05
C ALA A 64 25.83 1.64 -9.36
N VAL A 65 26.64 0.58 -9.33
CA VAL A 65 27.22 0.03 -10.57
C VAL A 65 26.17 -0.73 -11.43
N ARG A 66 24.94 -1.00 -10.94
CA ARG A 66 23.92 -1.76 -11.72
C ARG A 66 22.44 -1.35 -11.58
N ARG A 67 22.07 -0.34 -10.79
CA ARG A 67 20.65 0.01 -10.53
C ARG A 67 20.40 1.51 -10.63
N ASN A 68 19.30 1.92 -11.25
CA ASN A 68 18.85 3.31 -11.25
C ASN A 68 17.95 3.56 -10.02
N PRO A 69 18.45 4.20 -8.94
CA PRO A 69 17.69 4.41 -7.70
C PRO A 69 16.50 5.37 -7.89
N ALA A 70 16.38 6.04 -9.03
CA ALA A 70 15.25 6.91 -9.33
C ALA A 70 13.96 6.14 -9.64
N LEU A 71 14.01 4.82 -9.87
CA LEU A 71 12.85 3.98 -10.18
C LEU A 71 12.51 3.08 -9.00
N SER A 72 11.24 3.05 -8.58
CA SER A 72 10.79 2.26 -7.43
C SER A 72 11.17 0.77 -7.49
N GLU A 73 11.26 0.19 -8.69
CA GLU A 73 11.61 -1.22 -8.87
C GLU A 73 13.07 -1.56 -8.51
N SER A 74 13.98 -0.58 -8.45
CA SER A 74 15.37 -0.80 -8.04
C SER A 74 15.51 -1.21 -6.57
N TYR A 75 14.52 -0.89 -5.74
CA TYR A 75 14.46 -1.21 -4.31
C TYR A 75 13.90 -2.60 -4.03
N ARG A 76 13.48 -3.36 -5.06
CA ARG A 76 13.17 -4.78 -4.87
C ARG A 76 14.41 -5.50 -4.33
N PRO A 77 14.30 -6.23 -3.20
CA PRO A 77 15.44 -6.92 -2.61
C PRO A 77 16.15 -7.82 -3.63
N ALA A 78 17.48 -7.77 -3.63
CA ALA A 78 18.30 -8.63 -4.47
C ALA A 78 18.10 -10.12 -4.09
N GLY A 79 18.18 -11.02 -5.06
CA GLY A 79 18.11 -12.47 -4.81
C GLY A 79 16.70 -13.05 -4.62
N LEU A 80 15.66 -12.24 -4.48
CA LEU A 80 14.28 -12.77 -4.45
C LEU A 80 13.92 -13.38 -5.80
N PRO A 81 13.48 -14.66 -5.87
CA PRO A 81 13.07 -15.30 -7.10
C PRO A 81 11.82 -14.62 -7.67
N ARG A 82 11.73 -14.49 -8.99
CA ARG A 82 10.54 -13.96 -9.67
C ARG A 82 9.46 -15.04 -9.71
N PRO A 83 8.18 -14.66 -9.56
CA PRO A 83 7.07 -15.58 -9.76
C PRO A 83 6.89 -15.92 -11.24
N ASN A 84 6.39 -17.11 -11.53
CA ASN A 84 5.99 -17.49 -12.88
C ASN A 84 4.84 -16.58 -13.37
N GLY A 85 5.06 -15.87 -14.48
CA GLY A 85 4.12 -14.85 -14.99
C GLY A 85 2.73 -15.39 -15.34
N THR A 86 2.65 -16.61 -15.90
CA THR A 86 1.37 -17.23 -16.30
C THR A 86 0.50 -17.51 -15.07
N VAL A 87 1.07 -18.12 -14.02
CA VAL A 87 0.34 -18.42 -12.78
C VAL A 87 0.01 -17.13 -12.03
N LEU A 88 0.92 -16.15 -12.03
CA LEU A 88 0.71 -14.85 -11.39
C LEU A 88 -0.47 -14.07 -12.00
N GLU A 89 -0.62 -14.11 -13.32
CA GLU A 89 -1.76 -13.52 -14.01
C GLU A 89 -3.08 -14.20 -13.60
N ALA A 90 -3.07 -15.53 -13.55
CA ALA A 90 -4.23 -16.32 -13.14
C ALA A 90 -4.67 -16.02 -11.71
N GLN A 91 -3.73 -15.99 -10.75
CA GLN A 91 -3.98 -15.58 -9.35
C GLN A 91 -4.56 -14.16 -9.28
N GLY A 92 -4.10 -13.26 -10.17
CA GLY A 92 -4.65 -11.93 -10.37
C GLY A 92 -6.17 -11.90 -10.63
N ARG A 93 -6.74 -13.00 -11.14
CA ARG A 93 -8.17 -13.13 -11.45
C ARG A 93 -8.94 -13.97 -10.45
N VAL A 94 -8.37 -15.09 -9.99
CA VAL A 94 -9.12 -16.08 -9.20
C VAL A 94 -8.97 -15.90 -7.69
N CYS A 95 -7.91 -15.25 -7.20
CA CYS A 95 -7.61 -15.09 -5.77
C CYS A 95 -8.12 -13.74 -5.19
N THR A 96 -9.35 -13.31 -5.49
CA THR A 96 -9.83 -11.97 -5.05
C THR A 96 -10.80 -12.01 -3.88
N GLY A 97 -11.90 -12.75 -4.00
CA GLY A 97 -12.99 -12.81 -3.02
C GLY A 97 -14.32 -13.17 -3.70
N PRO A 98 -15.39 -13.43 -2.92
CA PRO A 98 -16.63 -14.05 -3.41
C PRO A 98 -17.36 -13.24 -4.48
N GLU A 99 -17.17 -11.91 -4.50
CA GLU A 99 -17.88 -10.99 -5.40
C GLU A 99 -17.00 -10.47 -6.57
N GLN A 100 -15.68 -10.62 -6.48
CA GLN A 100 -14.73 -9.98 -7.41
C GLN A 100 -13.98 -10.98 -8.28
N THR A 101 -14.09 -12.27 -7.95
CA THR A 101 -13.37 -13.33 -8.63
C THR A 101 -13.86 -13.46 -10.07
N ARG A 102 -12.91 -13.59 -10.99
CA ARG A 102 -13.17 -13.74 -12.43
C ARG A 102 -12.64 -15.11 -12.87
N PRO A 103 -13.52 -16.11 -13.03
CA PRO A 103 -13.14 -17.44 -13.50
C PRO A 103 -12.29 -17.40 -14.77
N LEU A 104 -11.38 -18.35 -14.92
CA LEU A 104 -10.57 -18.47 -16.13
C LEU A 104 -11.40 -19.06 -17.28
N GLY A 105 -11.11 -18.64 -18.51
CA GLY A 105 -11.59 -19.36 -19.70
C GLY A 105 -10.84 -20.69 -19.86
N GLU A 106 -11.34 -21.57 -20.74
CA GLU A 106 -10.74 -22.90 -20.95
C GLU A 106 -9.27 -22.85 -21.37
N GLU A 107 -8.93 -22.12 -22.42
CA GLU A 107 -7.53 -21.99 -22.89
C GLU A 107 -6.60 -21.46 -21.79
N GLN A 108 -7.11 -20.52 -20.97
CA GLN A 108 -6.35 -19.94 -19.86
C GLN A 108 -6.13 -20.97 -18.74
N ALA A 109 -7.17 -21.73 -18.39
CA ALA A 109 -7.07 -22.79 -17.39
C ALA A 109 -6.13 -23.92 -17.85
N MET A 110 -6.24 -24.35 -19.11
CA MET A 110 -5.35 -25.35 -19.72
C MET A 110 -3.90 -24.88 -19.68
N ARG A 111 -3.62 -23.63 -20.09
CA ARG A 111 -2.27 -23.06 -20.08
C ARG A 111 -1.68 -22.97 -18.66
N VAL A 112 -2.48 -22.59 -17.67
CA VAL A 112 -2.03 -22.49 -16.27
C VAL A 112 -1.70 -23.88 -15.71
N LEU A 113 -2.57 -24.86 -15.89
CA LEU A 113 -2.37 -26.21 -15.37
C LEU A 113 -1.23 -26.95 -16.10
N ASP A 114 -1.07 -26.74 -17.42
CA ASP A 114 0.10 -27.20 -18.17
C ASP A 114 1.40 -26.60 -17.62
N THR A 115 1.41 -25.29 -17.38
CA THR A 115 2.58 -24.59 -16.80
C THR A 115 2.92 -25.17 -15.42
N ILE A 116 1.92 -25.45 -14.58
CA ILE A 116 2.12 -26.08 -13.27
C ILE A 116 2.68 -27.50 -13.43
N LEU A 117 2.13 -28.32 -14.33
CA LEU A 117 2.58 -29.69 -14.57
C LEU A 117 4.03 -29.72 -15.03
N ARG A 118 4.37 -28.91 -16.04
CA ARG A 118 5.73 -28.80 -16.59
C ARG A 118 6.73 -28.26 -15.56
N SER A 119 6.28 -27.37 -14.67
CA SER A 119 7.11 -26.93 -13.55
C SER A 119 7.37 -28.07 -12.56
N ALA A 120 6.35 -28.84 -12.21
CA ALA A 120 6.45 -29.94 -11.25
C ALA A 120 7.27 -31.13 -11.80
N THR A 121 7.29 -31.35 -13.11
CA THR A 121 8.14 -32.35 -13.78
C THR A 121 9.58 -31.87 -14.03
N GLY A 122 9.91 -30.62 -13.69
CA GLY A 122 11.25 -30.04 -13.88
C GLY A 122 11.57 -29.62 -15.33
N GLU A 123 10.56 -29.53 -16.19
CA GLU A 123 10.73 -29.08 -17.59
C GLU A 123 10.93 -27.56 -17.69
N LEU A 124 10.38 -26.79 -16.74
CA LEU A 124 10.57 -25.34 -16.69
C LEU A 124 11.80 -24.98 -15.84
N LYS A 125 12.86 -24.54 -16.51
CA LYS A 125 14.12 -24.10 -15.86
C LYS A 125 14.09 -22.61 -15.49
N ASP A 126 13.51 -21.79 -16.36
CA ASP A 126 13.38 -20.35 -16.14
C ASP A 126 12.03 -20.05 -15.49
N GLU A 127 12.06 -19.33 -14.36
CA GLU A 127 10.87 -18.92 -13.60
C GLU A 127 9.87 -20.07 -13.33
N PRO A 128 10.30 -21.15 -12.65
CA PRO A 128 9.40 -22.23 -12.26
C PRO A 128 8.28 -21.70 -11.35
N VAL A 129 7.15 -22.40 -11.35
CA VAL A 129 6.04 -22.10 -10.44
C VAL A 129 6.49 -22.41 -9.02
N SER A 130 6.49 -21.39 -8.15
CA SER A 130 6.93 -21.54 -6.76
C SER A 130 5.90 -22.27 -5.89
N SER A 131 6.35 -22.81 -4.75
CA SER A 131 5.47 -23.39 -3.73
C SER A 131 4.42 -22.39 -3.24
N ALA A 132 4.80 -21.13 -3.02
CA ALA A 132 3.87 -20.06 -2.69
C ALA A 132 2.80 -19.85 -3.79
N GLN A 133 3.19 -19.92 -5.07
CA GLN A 133 2.23 -19.81 -6.17
C GLN A 133 1.24 -20.98 -6.20
N LEU A 134 1.73 -22.21 -6.00
CA LEU A 134 0.89 -23.41 -5.92
C LEU A 134 -0.13 -23.28 -4.78
N GLY A 135 0.33 -22.93 -3.58
CA GLY A 135 -0.52 -22.77 -2.41
C GLY A 135 -1.62 -21.71 -2.61
N ALA A 136 -1.24 -20.52 -3.06
CA ALA A 136 -2.19 -19.44 -3.34
C ALA A 136 -3.19 -19.78 -4.46
N PHE A 137 -2.73 -20.40 -5.55
CA PHE A 137 -3.58 -20.77 -6.68
C PHE A 137 -4.59 -21.84 -6.27
N PHE A 138 -4.12 -22.95 -5.69
CA PHE A 138 -5.00 -24.06 -5.32
C PHE A 138 -5.94 -23.70 -4.16
N ALA A 139 -5.52 -22.89 -3.18
CA ALA A 139 -6.45 -22.40 -2.15
C ALA A 139 -7.61 -21.62 -2.79
N GLY A 140 -7.31 -20.78 -3.78
CA GLY A 140 -8.33 -20.07 -4.53
C GLY A 140 -9.24 -20.97 -5.35
N MET A 141 -8.70 -22.04 -5.96
CA MET A 141 -9.53 -23.03 -6.65
C MET A 141 -10.44 -23.79 -5.68
N THR A 142 -9.92 -24.27 -4.55
CA THR A 142 -10.66 -25.03 -3.54
C THR A 142 -11.83 -24.24 -2.95
N ILE A 143 -11.58 -23.03 -2.46
CA ILE A 143 -12.62 -22.19 -1.84
C ILE A 143 -13.73 -21.86 -2.86
N ARG A 144 -13.33 -21.58 -4.11
CA ARG A 144 -14.29 -21.31 -5.18
C ARG A 144 -15.15 -22.52 -5.55
N ALA A 145 -14.63 -23.74 -5.43
CA ALA A 145 -15.40 -24.94 -5.72
C ALA A 145 -16.49 -25.18 -4.66
N ASN A 146 -16.19 -24.88 -3.39
CA ASN A 146 -17.03 -25.27 -2.26
C ASN A 146 -17.99 -24.18 -1.78
N CYS A 147 -17.52 -22.92 -1.72
CA CYS A 147 -18.15 -21.92 -0.84
C CYS A 147 -18.68 -20.69 -1.59
N PHE A 148 -18.17 -20.42 -2.79
CA PHE A 148 -18.47 -19.18 -3.50
C PHE A 148 -19.80 -19.24 -4.26
N PRO A 149 -20.46 -18.08 -4.51
CA PRO A 149 -21.62 -18.00 -5.38
C PRO A 149 -21.33 -18.49 -6.80
N GLU A 150 -22.33 -19.06 -7.48
CA GLU A 150 -22.19 -19.70 -8.81
C GLU A 150 -21.38 -18.86 -9.82
N ALA A 151 -21.62 -17.55 -9.87
CA ALA A 151 -20.93 -16.63 -10.79
C ALA A 151 -19.40 -16.54 -10.59
N THR A 152 -18.90 -16.91 -9.41
CA THR A 152 -17.47 -16.87 -9.05
C THR A 152 -16.89 -18.25 -8.74
N GLN A 153 -17.69 -19.32 -8.84
CA GLN A 153 -17.22 -20.70 -8.84
C GLN A 153 -16.43 -21.05 -10.11
N TRP A 154 -16.02 -22.31 -10.25
CA TRP A 154 -15.30 -22.76 -11.44
C TRP A 154 -16.13 -22.56 -12.70
N SER A 155 -15.50 -22.07 -13.76
CA SER A 155 -16.08 -22.10 -15.09
C SER A 155 -16.15 -23.54 -15.62
N GLU A 156 -16.93 -23.75 -16.69
CA GLU A 156 -16.94 -25.02 -17.41
C GLU A 156 -15.55 -25.36 -17.98
N GLY A 157 -14.81 -24.34 -18.44
CA GLY A 157 -13.44 -24.49 -18.92
C GLY A 157 -12.45 -24.89 -17.82
N GLU A 158 -12.57 -24.32 -16.63
CA GLU A 158 -11.77 -24.73 -15.47
C GLU A 158 -12.08 -26.18 -15.05
N ARG A 159 -13.36 -26.58 -15.05
CA ARG A 159 -13.76 -27.97 -14.80
C ARG A 159 -13.15 -28.96 -15.81
N ARG A 160 -13.25 -28.65 -17.11
CA ARG A 160 -12.64 -29.47 -18.17
C ARG A 160 -11.12 -29.58 -18.03
N ALA A 161 -10.46 -28.44 -17.80
CA ALA A 161 -9.01 -28.42 -17.63
C ALA A 161 -8.58 -29.22 -16.40
N MET A 162 -9.27 -29.07 -15.26
CA MET A 162 -8.96 -29.84 -14.07
C MET A 162 -9.15 -31.35 -14.28
N SER A 163 -10.23 -31.76 -14.95
CA SER A 163 -10.47 -33.18 -15.28
C SER A 163 -9.35 -33.78 -16.15
N LEU A 164 -8.73 -32.99 -17.03
CA LEU A 164 -7.64 -33.44 -17.90
C LEU A 164 -6.30 -33.51 -17.16
N PHE A 165 -5.98 -32.47 -16.37
CA PHE A 165 -4.65 -32.31 -15.77
C PHE A 165 -4.52 -32.95 -14.38
N TRP A 166 -5.59 -33.00 -13.57
CA TRP A 166 -5.51 -33.51 -12.20
C TRP A 166 -4.96 -34.94 -12.08
N PRO A 167 -5.33 -35.90 -12.96
CA PRO A 167 -4.75 -37.25 -12.91
C PRO A 167 -3.22 -37.27 -13.04
N HIS A 168 -2.62 -36.29 -13.70
CA HIS A 168 -1.17 -36.16 -13.83
C HIS A 168 -0.57 -35.36 -12.66
N LEU A 169 -1.20 -34.25 -12.30
CA LEU A 169 -0.78 -33.37 -11.22
C LEU A 169 -0.73 -34.08 -9.86
N VAL A 170 -1.70 -34.94 -9.56
CA VAL A 170 -1.75 -35.68 -8.29
C VAL A 170 -0.54 -36.60 -8.08
N HIS A 171 0.16 -37.01 -9.14
CA HIS A 171 1.36 -37.83 -9.04
C HIS A 171 2.64 -37.01 -8.77
N VAL A 172 2.70 -35.77 -9.26
CA VAL A 172 3.92 -34.94 -9.22
C VAL A 172 3.89 -33.83 -8.17
N LEU A 173 2.71 -33.38 -7.73
CA LEU A 173 2.60 -32.31 -6.74
C LEU A 173 3.05 -32.77 -5.34
N PRO A 174 3.52 -31.86 -4.47
CA PRO A 174 3.80 -32.16 -3.06
C PRO A 174 2.53 -32.52 -2.26
N PRO A 175 2.62 -33.31 -1.18
CA PRO A 175 1.47 -33.70 -0.35
C PRO A 175 0.66 -32.51 0.19
N GLU A 176 1.33 -31.44 0.63
CA GLU A 176 0.68 -30.24 1.14
C GLU A 176 -0.14 -29.52 0.06
N VAL A 177 0.33 -29.52 -1.19
CA VAL A 177 -0.40 -28.91 -2.31
C VAL A 177 -1.62 -29.76 -2.66
N LYS A 178 -1.51 -31.09 -2.61
CA LYS A 178 -2.65 -32.00 -2.78
C LYS A 178 -3.70 -31.77 -1.70
N PHE A 179 -3.27 -31.56 -0.45
CA PHE A 179 -4.16 -31.17 0.64
C PHE A 179 -4.86 -29.85 0.38
N ILE A 180 -4.12 -28.80 -0.01
CA ILE A 180 -4.72 -27.49 -0.30
C ILE A 180 -5.74 -27.59 -1.44
N ALA A 181 -5.43 -28.37 -2.48
CA ALA A 181 -6.27 -28.52 -3.67
C ALA A 181 -7.52 -29.37 -3.45
N ASP A 182 -7.49 -30.33 -2.53
CA ASP A 182 -8.62 -31.22 -2.23
C ASP A 182 -8.60 -31.69 -0.76
N PRO A 183 -8.91 -30.79 0.20
CA PRO A 183 -8.70 -31.06 1.64
C PRO A 183 -9.56 -32.22 2.17
N GLU A 184 -10.74 -32.42 1.56
CA GLU A 184 -11.71 -33.46 1.92
C GLU A 184 -11.74 -34.63 0.92
N GLY A 185 -10.95 -34.58 -0.16
CA GLY A 185 -10.90 -35.65 -1.17
C GLY A 185 -12.15 -35.76 -2.04
N THR A 186 -12.98 -34.71 -2.06
CA THR A 186 -14.30 -34.68 -2.73
C THR A 186 -14.33 -33.81 -3.98
N ILE A 187 -13.33 -32.95 -4.17
CA ILE A 187 -13.31 -31.96 -5.25
C ILE A 187 -12.75 -32.57 -6.54
N MET A 188 -11.71 -33.41 -6.41
CA MET A 188 -10.90 -33.83 -7.56
C MET A 188 -11.08 -35.31 -7.97
N GLY A 189 -12.08 -36.01 -7.42
CA GLY A 189 -12.45 -37.38 -7.81
C GLY A 189 -11.61 -38.51 -7.19
N ALA A 190 -11.71 -39.73 -7.75
CA ALA A 190 -11.42 -41.04 -7.11
C ALA A 190 -9.96 -41.32 -6.63
N ASN A 191 -9.05 -40.34 -6.61
CA ASN A 191 -7.67 -40.47 -6.12
C ASN A 191 -7.37 -39.62 -4.86
N GLY A 192 -8.40 -39.07 -4.20
CA GLY A 192 -8.29 -38.02 -3.17
C GLY A 192 -7.97 -38.41 -1.71
N LEU A 193 -7.25 -39.51 -1.42
CA LEU A 193 -6.99 -39.90 -0.01
C LEU A 193 -5.90 -39.08 0.70
N THR A 194 -5.10 -38.29 -0.03
CA THR A 194 -4.00 -37.52 0.57
C THR A 194 -4.49 -36.34 1.40
N GLY A 195 -5.48 -35.57 0.93
CA GLY A 195 -5.96 -34.38 1.61
C GLY A 195 -6.55 -34.66 3.00
N PRO A 196 -7.51 -35.59 3.15
CA PRO A 196 -8.11 -35.91 4.45
C PRO A 196 -7.10 -36.42 5.49
N ARG A 197 -5.99 -37.04 5.05
CA ARG A 197 -4.97 -37.63 5.92
C ARG A 197 -3.78 -36.73 6.19
N TYR A 198 -3.67 -35.60 5.50
CA TYR A 198 -2.55 -34.69 5.67
C TYR A 198 -2.70 -33.90 6.98
N ILE A 199 -1.65 -33.93 7.80
CA ILE A 199 -1.60 -33.28 9.11
C ILE A 199 -0.44 -32.28 9.23
N GLY A 200 0.36 -32.05 8.18
CA GLY A 200 1.56 -31.22 8.27
C GLY A 200 2.77 -31.92 8.92
N GLN A 201 3.94 -31.28 8.81
CA GLN A 201 5.20 -31.73 9.39
C GLN A 201 5.57 -30.87 10.61
N GLY A 202 5.53 -31.47 11.80
CA GLY A 202 5.83 -30.78 13.06
C GLY A 202 4.66 -29.94 13.58
N THR A 203 4.83 -29.40 14.78
CA THR A 203 3.74 -28.74 15.54
C THR A 203 3.21 -27.48 14.88
N ALA A 204 4.09 -26.68 14.26
CA ALA A 204 3.72 -25.45 13.56
C ALA A 204 2.83 -25.75 12.34
N GLU A 205 3.24 -26.69 11.48
CA GLU A 205 2.42 -27.08 10.32
C GLU A 205 1.14 -27.79 10.73
N MET A 206 1.16 -28.63 11.78
CA MET A 206 -0.07 -29.26 12.29
C MET A 206 -1.13 -28.23 12.66
N ARG A 207 -0.73 -27.15 13.35
CA ARG A 207 -1.64 -26.05 13.70
C ARG A 207 -2.11 -25.30 12.45
N LEU A 208 -1.20 -24.99 11.53
CA LEU A 208 -1.53 -24.31 10.28
C LEU A 208 -2.50 -25.13 9.40
N VAL A 209 -2.30 -26.45 9.31
CA VAL A 209 -3.18 -27.37 8.58
C VAL A 209 -4.57 -27.44 9.23
N GLY A 210 -4.63 -27.48 10.56
CA GLY A 210 -5.91 -27.38 11.29
C GLY A 210 -6.70 -26.12 10.92
N ALA A 211 -6.05 -24.96 11.01
CA ALA A 211 -6.62 -23.68 10.62
C ALA A 211 -7.01 -23.63 9.12
N LEU A 212 -6.18 -24.21 8.25
CA LEU A 212 -6.44 -24.27 6.81
C LEU A 212 -7.68 -25.09 6.45
N ARG A 213 -8.04 -26.13 7.21
CA ARG A 213 -9.27 -26.88 6.94
C ARG A 213 -10.50 -25.99 7.06
N GLU A 214 -10.56 -25.15 8.10
CA GLU A 214 -11.64 -24.19 8.28
C GLU A 214 -11.60 -23.09 7.21
N VAL A 215 -10.42 -22.52 6.94
CA VAL A 215 -10.26 -21.46 5.94
C VAL A 215 -10.63 -21.95 4.52
N LEU A 216 -10.18 -23.14 4.12
CA LEU A 216 -10.49 -23.71 2.80
C LEU A 216 -11.96 -24.12 2.64
N ALA A 217 -12.67 -24.31 3.77
CA ALA A 217 -14.12 -24.49 3.81
C ALA A 217 -14.91 -23.17 3.85
N GLY A 218 -14.25 -22.02 3.68
CA GLY A 218 -14.90 -20.71 3.69
C GLY A 218 -15.16 -20.14 5.08
N GLY A 219 -14.59 -20.75 6.13
CA GLY A 219 -14.74 -20.36 7.53
C GLY A 219 -13.82 -19.21 7.98
N HIS A 220 -13.93 -18.85 9.26
CA HIS A 220 -13.23 -17.73 9.88
C HIS A 220 -12.67 -18.12 11.24
N LEU A 221 -11.44 -17.72 11.51
CA LEU A 221 -10.72 -18.19 12.68
C LEU A 221 -10.91 -17.31 13.92
N GLY A 222 -10.59 -17.89 15.09
CA GLY A 222 -10.56 -17.19 16.36
C GLY A 222 -9.40 -16.17 16.47
N TYR A 223 -9.51 -15.23 17.41
CA TYR A 223 -8.44 -14.25 17.68
C TYR A 223 -7.14 -14.94 18.12
N GLU A 224 -7.24 -15.81 19.12
CA GLU A 224 -6.08 -16.54 19.68
C GLU A 224 -5.49 -17.51 18.66
N GLU A 225 -6.35 -18.17 17.89
CA GLU A 225 -5.93 -19.09 16.82
C GLU A 225 -5.06 -18.39 15.77
N ILE A 226 -5.47 -17.20 15.31
CA ILE A 226 -4.64 -16.37 14.41
C ILE A 226 -3.31 -16.02 15.05
N GLN A 227 -3.30 -15.56 16.30
CA GLN A 227 -2.05 -15.19 16.97
C GLN A 227 -1.12 -16.39 17.10
N CYS A 228 -1.61 -17.56 17.53
CA CYS A 228 -0.81 -18.78 17.63
C CYS A 228 -0.25 -19.18 16.27
N VAL A 229 -1.09 -19.25 15.23
CA VAL A 229 -0.62 -19.59 13.87
C VAL A 229 0.48 -18.63 13.42
N LEU A 230 0.28 -17.31 13.56
CA LEU A 230 1.28 -16.33 13.11
C LEU A 230 2.60 -16.43 13.88
N LYS A 231 2.55 -16.64 15.19
CA LYS A 231 3.75 -16.79 16.03
C LYS A 231 4.51 -18.08 15.73
N ASP A 232 3.82 -19.15 15.36
CA ASP A 232 4.48 -20.42 15.04
C ASP A 232 5.07 -20.45 13.63
N VAL A 233 4.49 -19.69 12.69
CA VAL A 233 4.92 -19.71 11.27
C VAL A 233 5.84 -18.53 10.89
N LEU A 234 5.96 -17.49 11.73
CA LEU A 234 6.81 -16.31 11.51
C LEU A 234 7.79 -16.11 12.69
N PRO A 235 9.05 -15.69 12.45
CA PRO A 235 9.61 -15.25 11.16
C PRO A 235 9.82 -16.41 10.18
N PHE A 236 9.49 -16.14 8.92
CA PHE A 236 9.66 -17.09 7.83
C PHE A 236 11.11 -17.06 7.32
N GLY A 237 11.82 -18.19 7.38
CA GLY A 237 13.16 -18.33 6.80
C GLY A 237 14.28 -17.56 7.52
N SER A 238 14.36 -17.63 8.85
CA SER A 238 15.48 -17.01 9.59
C SER A 238 16.85 -17.57 9.15
N MET A 239 17.80 -16.67 8.88
CA MET A 239 19.24 -16.96 8.79
C MET A 239 19.75 -17.36 10.18
N GLY A 240 19.46 -18.58 10.59
CA GLY A 240 19.84 -19.15 11.88
C GLY A 240 19.20 -20.53 12.05
N ALA A 241 20.02 -21.55 12.22
CA ALA A 241 19.74 -22.97 12.00
C ALA A 241 18.77 -23.66 12.99
N SER A 242 17.65 -23.04 13.41
CA SER A 242 16.74 -23.67 14.39
C SER A 242 15.26 -23.31 14.32
N SER A 243 14.79 -22.48 13.38
CA SER A 243 13.33 -22.28 13.20
C SER A 243 12.75 -23.38 12.29
N PRO A 244 11.64 -24.05 12.67
CA PRO A 244 10.99 -25.01 11.78
C PRO A 244 10.51 -24.28 10.52
N SER A 245 11.06 -24.66 9.37
CA SER A 245 10.63 -24.11 8.08
C SER A 245 9.25 -24.65 7.73
N VAL A 246 8.23 -23.81 7.84
CA VAL A 246 6.87 -24.13 7.38
C VAL A 246 6.82 -24.07 5.85
N SER A 247 6.00 -24.91 5.22
CA SER A 247 5.82 -24.89 3.77
C SER A 247 5.25 -23.54 3.28
N GLU A 248 5.92 -22.95 2.30
CA GLU A 248 5.44 -21.74 1.60
C GLU A 248 4.05 -21.94 1.00
N ALA A 249 3.73 -23.16 0.55
CA ALA A 249 2.43 -23.46 -0.02
C ALA A 249 1.33 -23.34 1.04
N LEU A 250 1.55 -23.88 2.24
CA LEU A 250 0.59 -23.78 3.34
C LEU A 250 0.41 -22.33 3.79
N LEU A 251 1.51 -21.59 3.97
CA LEU A 251 1.43 -20.19 4.40
C LEU A 251 0.77 -19.30 3.33
N ALA A 252 1.09 -19.50 2.06
CA ALA A 252 0.43 -18.78 0.95
C ALA A 252 -1.06 -19.12 0.85
N ALA A 253 -1.43 -20.39 1.00
CA ALA A 253 -2.81 -20.84 1.03
C ALA A 253 -3.60 -20.20 2.18
N PHE A 254 -2.98 -20.08 3.36
CA PHE A 254 -3.60 -19.49 4.54
C PHE A 254 -3.88 -18.00 4.34
N LEU A 255 -2.88 -17.24 3.90
CA LEU A 255 -3.01 -15.81 3.66
C LEU A 255 -4.01 -15.48 2.54
N ILE A 256 -4.00 -16.26 1.45
CA ILE A 256 -4.95 -16.07 0.34
C ILE A 256 -6.35 -16.56 0.69
N GLY A 257 -6.46 -17.68 1.41
CA GLY A 257 -7.73 -18.22 1.84
C GLY A 257 -8.50 -17.25 2.73
N GLN A 258 -7.85 -16.69 3.76
CA GLN A 258 -8.48 -15.69 4.63
C GLN A 258 -8.86 -14.41 3.88
N ARG A 259 -8.00 -13.94 2.98
CA ARG A 259 -8.34 -12.84 2.07
C ARG A 259 -9.62 -13.15 1.28
N MET A 260 -9.69 -14.36 0.72
CA MET A 260 -10.81 -14.78 -0.11
C MET A 260 -12.11 -14.92 0.67
N ASN A 261 -12.05 -15.31 1.95
CA ASN A 261 -13.22 -15.38 2.81
C ASN A 261 -13.69 -14.00 3.30
N ARG A 262 -12.90 -12.94 3.10
CA ARG A 262 -13.04 -11.58 3.65
C ARG A 262 -12.83 -11.58 5.15
N GLU A 263 -11.78 -10.91 5.59
CA GLU A 263 -11.36 -10.97 6.98
C GLU A 263 -12.41 -10.38 7.93
N THR A 264 -12.64 -11.06 9.05
CA THR A 264 -13.47 -10.53 10.14
C THR A 264 -12.68 -9.55 11.01
N ASP A 265 -13.39 -8.72 11.77
CA ASP A 265 -12.79 -7.82 12.78
C ASP A 265 -11.91 -8.59 13.79
N ARG A 266 -12.32 -9.80 14.14
CA ARG A 266 -11.60 -10.67 15.09
C ARG A 266 -10.27 -11.14 14.50
N GLU A 267 -10.27 -11.59 13.25
CA GLU A 267 -9.07 -12.03 12.54
C GLU A 267 -8.12 -10.86 12.32
N LEU A 268 -8.61 -9.71 11.85
CA LEU A 268 -7.81 -8.50 11.67
C LEU A 268 -7.18 -8.02 12.98
N LYS A 269 -7.92 -8.11 14.10
CA LYS A 269 -7.36 -7.84 15.43
C LYS A 269 -6.25 -8.83 15.77
N GLY A 270 -6.44 -10.13 15.50
CA GLY A 270 -5.42 -11.16 15.71
C GLY A 270 -4.13 -10.85 14.95
N TYR A 271 -4.25 -10.52 13.67
CA TYR A 271 -3.12 -10.06 12.84
C TYR A 271 -2.45 -8.79 13.36
N CYS A 272 -3.24 -7.81 13.81
CA CYS A 272 -2.72 -6.51 14.24
C CYS A 272 -1.86 -6.59 15.50
N LEU A 273 -2.25 -7.46 16.44
CA LEU A 273 -1.65 -7.55 17.78
C LEU A 273 -0.73 -8.78 17.95
N ALA A 274 -0.53 -9.59 16.90
CA ALA A 274 0.16 -10.88 16.98
C ALA A 274 1.56 -10.80 17.61
N PHE A 275 2.31 -9.74 17.36
CA PHE A 275 3.71 -9.61 17.78
C PHE A 275 3.94 -8.56 18.88
N ASP A 276 2.87 -7.96 19.42
CA ASP A 276 3.01 -6.91 20.44
C ASP A 276 3.77 -7.41 21.68
N ASP A 277 3.45 -8.62 22.16
CA ASP A 277 4.12 -9.21 23.35
C ASP A 277 5.56 -9.65 23.04
N GLU A 278 5.82 -10.12 21.82
CA GLU A 278 7.14 -10.63 21.40
C GLU A 278 8.17 -9.52 21.22
N LEU A 279 7.71 -8.34 20.77
CA LEU A 279 8.55 -7.16 20.58
C LEU A 279 8.77 -6.37 21.88
N GLY A 280 7.98 -6.68 22.92
CA GLY A 280 7.95 -5.92 24.16
C GLY A 280 7.21 -4.57 24.04
N PRO A 281 7.08 -3.83 25.15
CA PRO A 281 6.35 -2.57 25.15
C PRO A 281 7.07 -1.53 24.27
N PRO A 282 6.34 -0.79 23.42
CA PRO A 282 6.93 0.25 22.59
C PRO A 282 7.52 1.39 23.46
N PRO A 283 8.65 1.98 23.05
CA PRO A 283 9.23 3.12 23.76
C PRO A 283 8.26 4.31 23.78
N ILE A 284 8.29 5.10 24.86
CA ILE A 284 7.39 6.24 25.07
C ILE A 284 8.15 7.54 24.84
N ALA A 285 7.79 8.30 23.81
CA ALA A 285 8.32 9.61 23.48
C ALA A 285 7.69 10.73 24.33
N ASP A 286 8.52 11.64 24.82
CA ASP A 286 8.14 12.85 25.56
C ASP A 286 7.71 13.97 24.60
N VAL A 287 6.58 13.76 23.92
CA VAL A 287 5.98 14.70 22.98
C VAL A 287 4.51 14.97 23.34
N ASN A 288 4.04 16.18 23.07
CA ASN A 288 2.66 16.60 23.36
C ASN A 288 1.63 15.88 22.50
N SER A 289 2.02 15.45 21.30
CA SER A 289 1.17 14.69 20.39
C SER A 289 2.02 13.82 19.49
N LEU A 290 1.47 12.68 19.08
CA LEU A 290 2.08 11.77 18.09
C LEU A 290 1.01 11.23 17.16
N THR A 291 1.23 11.39 15.86
CA THR A 291 0.38 10.82 14.81
C THR A 291 1.11 9.72 14.06
N HIS A 292 0.56 8.50 14.06
CA HIS A 292 1.05 7.37 13.28
C HIS A 292 0.46 7.38 11.87
N TYR A 293 1.31 7.28 10.86
CA TYR A 293 0.92 7.29 9.45
C TYR A 293 1.01 5.89 8.84
N GLY A 294 -0.16 5.26 8.73
CA GLY A 294 -0.41 3.95 8.13
C GLY A 294 -0.74 4.01 6.66
N GLU A 295 0.27 4.23 5.82
CA GLU A 295 0.09 4.18 4.38
C GLU A 295 0.04 2.73 3.83
N PRO A 296 -0.52 2.47 2.64
CA PRO A 296 -0.31 1.21 1.95
C PRO A 296 1.18 1.00 1.65
N TYR A 297 1.76 -0.08 2.18
CA TYR A 297 3.20 -0.36 2.06
C TYR A 297 3.64 -0.66 0.62
N ASP A 298 2.72 -1.06 -0.25
CA ASP A 298 2.98 -1.29 -1.68
C ASP A 298 3.07 -0.01 -2.52
N GLY A 299 2.88 1.15 -1.90
CA GLY A 299 3.19 2.45 -2.46
C GLY A 299 2.27 2.92 -3.60
N ASN A 300 2.62 4.09 -4.15
CA ASN A 300 1.90 4.72 -5.26
C ASN A 300 2.62 4.51 -6.58
N THR A 301 1.85 4.29 -7.65
CA THR A 301 2.42 4.01 -8.97
C THR A 301 2.27 5.16 -9.94
N ARG A 302 1.30 6.06 -9.73
CA ARG A 302 0.96 7.09 -10.71
C ARG A 302 1.11 8.49 -10.14
N PHE A 303 0.59 8.74 -8.95
CA PHE A 303 0.41 10.11 -8.45
C PHE A 303 1.43 10.50 -7.37
N PHE A 304 1.71 11.80 -7.31
CA PHE A 304 2.51 12.45 -6.28
C PHE A 304 2.00 12.11 -4.88
N ARG A 305 2.93 11.69 -4.02
CA ARG A 305 2.67 11.18 -2.68
C ARG A 305 3.21 12.17 -1.67
N SER A 306 2.31 12.80 -0.91
CA SER A 306 2.62 13.97 -0.10
C SER A 306 3.03 13.67 1.34
N THR A 307 2.88 12.44 1.81
CA THR A 307 2.87 12.09 3.24
C THR A 307 4.19 12.38 3.96
N LEU A 308 5.34 12.10 3.35
CA LEU A 308 6.65 12.49 3.89
C LEU A 308 6.75 14.01 4.14
N PHE A 309 6.29 14.81 3.18
CA PHE A 309 6.35 16.27 3.24
C PHE A 309 5.32 16.84 4.24
N VAL A 310 4.15 16.19 4.35
CA VAL A 310 3.14 16.52 5.37
C VAL A 310 3.69 16.30 6.78
N ALA A 311 4.45 15.22 7.02
CA ALA A 311 5.09 14.98 8.31
C ALA A 311 6.08 16.10 8.68
N ALA A 312 6.90 16.53 7.72
CA ALA A 312 7.84 17.64 7.92
C ALA A 312 7.13 18.97 8.21
N VAL A 313 5.99 19.24 7.55
CA VAL A 313 5.15 20.41 7.82
C VAL A 313 4.56 20.36 9.23
N ARG A 314 3.99 19.21 9.62
CA ARG A 314 3.38 19.01 10.94
C ARG A 314 4.35 19.14 12.10
N ALA A 315 5.57 18.65 11.91
CA ALA A 315 6.64 18.80 12.89
C ALA A 315 7.00 20.26 13.19
N CYS A 316 6.74 21.20 12.27
CA CYS A 316 7.07 22.62 12.47
C CYS A 316 6.26 23.29 13.59
N TYR A 317 5.06 22.80 13.87
CA TYR A 317 4.16 23.34 14.89
C TYR A 317 3.89 22.34 16.01
N GLY A 318 4.82 21.40 16.24
CA GLY A 318 4.82 20.51 17.42
C GLY A 318 3.91 19.30 17.32
N GLU A 319 3.39 18.98 16.13
CA GLU A 319 2.63 17.75 15.88
C GLU A 319 3.57 16.64 15.41
N ALA A 320 4.06 15.81 16.35
CA ALA A 320 5.04 14.79 15.99
C ALA A 320 4.42 13.70 15.11
N CYS A 321 5.20 13.21 14.14
CA CYS A 321 4.72 12.25 13.13
C CYS A 321 5.62 11.02 13.09
N LEU A 322 5.03 9.83 13.28
CA LEU A 322 5.72 8.56 13.01
C LEU A 322 5.21 7.96 11.71
N LEU A 323 6.07 7.98 10.69
CA LEU A 323 5.87 7.24 9.45
C LEU A 323 6.38 5.81 9.65
N HIS A 324 5.68 4.82 9.12
CA HIS A 324 6.17 3.44 9.11
C HIS A 324 5.84 2.76 7.79
N GLY A 325 6.73 1.88 7.33
CA GLY A 325 6.64 1.30 6.00
C GLY A 325 7.78 0.37 5.66
N VAL A 326 8.03 0.20 4.37
CA VAL A 326 9.17 -0.55 3.84
C VAL A 326 9.79 0.20 2.66
N GLU A 327 10.99 -0.23 2.27
CA GLU A 327 11.60 0.23 1.01
C GLU A 327 10.92 -0.35 -0.23
N TRP A 328 10.33 -1.54 -0.17
CA TRP A 328 9.63 -2.12 -1.32
C TRP A 328 8.62 -3.19 -0.88
N MET A 329 7.42 -3.17 -1.46
CA MET A 329 6.38 -4.17 -1.19
C MET A 329 5.57 -4.50 -2.46
N PRO A 330 5.32 -5.79 -2.74
CA PRO A 330 4.38 -6.22 -3.77
C PRO A 330 2.92 -6.01 -3.33
N PRO A 331 1.95 -6.02 -4.26
CA PRO A 331 2.09 -6.35 -5.68
C PRO A 331 2.39 -5.17 -6.60
N LYS A 332 2.29 -3.93 -6.09
CA LYS A 332 2.50 -2.73 -6.91
C LYS A 332 3.98 -2.43 -7.10
N GLY A 333 4.79 -2.55 -6.04
CA GLY A 333 6.16 -2.06 -6.02
C GLY A 333 6.21 -0.57 -6.41
N GLY A 334 5.38 0.23 -5.75
CA GLY A 334 5.27 1.67 -5.97
C GLY A 334 6.14 2.48 -4.99
N ILE A 335 6.10 3.81 -5.15
CA ILE A 335 6.91 4.74 -4.37
C ILE A 335 6.46 4.73 -2.90
N THR A 336 7.42 4.59 -1.98
CA THR A 336 7.23 4.64 -0.53
C THR A 336 8.06 5.77 0.10
N GLU A 337 7.72 6.14 1.35
CA GLU A 337 8.50 7.06 2.19
C GLU A 337 9.93 6.56 2.40
N GLY A 338 10.10 5.25 2.62
CA GLY A 338 11.40 4.62 2.79
C GLY A 338 12.31 4.80 1.58
N GLN A 339 11.77 4.63 0.35
CA GLN A 339 12.53 4.86 -0.88
C GLN A 339 12.99 6.32 -0.98
N MET A 340 12.08 7.27 -0.73
CA MET A 340 12.38 8.69 -0.78
C MET A 340 13.46 9.09 0.23
N LEU A 341 13.33 8.65 1.48
CA LEU A 341 14.31 8.95 2.54
C LEU A 341 15.67 8.34 2.25
N LYS A 342 15.71 7.07 1.80
CA LYS A 342 16.95 6.39 1.42
C LYS A 342 17.61 7.07 0.21
N PHE A 343 16.84 7.46 -0.80
CA PHE A 343 17.35 8.21 -1.95
C PHE A 343 17.97 9.56 -1.54
N MET A 344 17.37 10.23 -0.55
CA MET A 344 17.89 11.48 0.02
C MET A 344 19.09 11.28 0.96
N GLY A 345 19.54 10.04 1.19
CA GLY A 345 20.71 9.72 2.02
C GLY A 345 20.42 9.63 3.52
N ALA A 346 19.16 9.52 3.96
CA ALA A 346 18.84 9.31 5.37
C ALA A 346 19.12 7.86 5.80
N ASN A 347 19.47 7.64 7.07
CA ASN A 347 19.43 6.29 7.61
C ASN A 347 17.97 5.85 7.81
N THR A 348 17.60 4.72 7.22
CA THR A 348 16.26 4.12 7.32
C THR A 348 16.26 2.82 8.16
N HIS A 349 17.43 2.40 8.64
CA HIS A 349 17.63 1.28 9.56
C HIS A 349 17.71 1.83 10.98
N LEU A 350 16.55 2.19 11.52
CA LEU A 350 16.42 2.75 12.86
C LEU A 350 15.58 1.82 13.73
N SER A 351 16.03 1.59 14.95
CA SER A 351 15.23 0.92 15.99
C SER A 351 14.10 1.84 16.49
N PRO A 352 13.03 1.27 17.09
CA PRO A 352 11.97 2.06 17.73
C PRO A 352 12.49 3.09 18.75
N THR A 353 13.54 2.76 19.50
CA THR A 353 14.17 3.68 20.46
C THR A 353 14.87 4.85 19.78
N GLN A 354 15.50 4.63 18.62
CA GLN A 354 16.13 5.70 17.84
C GLN A 354 15.09 6.59 17.17
N ALA A 355 13.99 6.01 16.69
CA ALA A 355 12.84 6.76 16.21
C ALA A 355 12.23 7.64 17.32
N LYS A 356 12.13 7.15 18.57
CA LYS A 356 11.75 7.98 19.72
C LYS A 356 12.65 9.21 19.84
N THR A 357 13.98 9.06 19.75
CA THR A 357 14.92 10.20 19.84
C THR A 357 14.66 11.23 18.75
N LEU A 358 14.37 10.81 17.51
CA LEU A 358 14.03 11.72 16.41
C LEU A 358 12.69 12.44 16.59
N LEU A 359 11.71 11.78 17.22
CA LEU A 359 10.41 12.38 17.55
C LEU A 359 10.55 13.47 18.62
N GLU A 360 11.43 13.27 19.60
CA GLU A 360 11.71 14.23 20.68
C GLU A 360 12.63 15.39 20.23
N ASP A 361 13.34 15.22 19.12
CA ASP A 361 14.26 16.23 18.61
C ASP A 361 13.51 17.48 18.11
N LYS A 362 13.83 18.61 18.73
CA LYS A 362 13.18 19.91 18.47
C LYS A 362 13.48 20.49 17.10
N ASP A 363 14.44 19.97 16.37
CA ASP A 363 14.82 20.41 15.02
C ASP A 363 14.33 19.45 13.91
N THR A 364 13.75 18.31 14.32
CA THR A 364 13.22 17.26 13.44
C THR A 364 11.73 17.07 13.66
N GLY A 365 11.31 16.50 14.79
CA GLY A 365 9.90 16.31 15.19
C GLY A 365 9.13 15.26 14.38
N PHE A 366 9.79 14.42 13.58
CA PHE A 366 9.18 13.27 12.92
C PHE A 366 10.19 12.14 12.75
N ALA A 367 9.71 10.91 12.59
CA ALA A 367 10.54 9.74 12.37
C ALA A 367 9.96 8.80 11.31
N TYR A 368 10.83 8.00 10.68
CA TYR A 368 10.44 6.87 9.84
C TYR A 368 10.97 5.57 10.43
N LEU A 369 10.11 4.55 10.53
CA LEU A 369 10.48 3.19 10.92
C LEU A 369 10.27 2.22 9.77
N ASN A 370 11.34 1.50 9.41
CA ASN A 370 11.26 0.37 8.49
C ASN A 370 10.69 -0.86 9.22
N LEU A 371 9.72 -1.54 8.61
CA LEU A 371 9.14 -2.78 9.14
C LEU A 371 10.21 -3.84 9.40
N GLN A 372 11.30 -3.85 8.63
CA GLN A 372 12.43 -4.75 8.85
C GLN A 372 13.00 -4.63 10.26
N GLU A 373 13.10 -3.41 10.79
CA GLU A 373 13.62 -3.13 12.12
C GLU A 373 12.53 -3.20 13.19
N ALA A 374 11.32 -2.74 12.86
CA ALA A 374 10.22 -2.64 13.81
C ALA A 374 9.50 -3.97 14.08
N CYS A 375 9.40 -4.84 13.07
CA CYS A 375 8.76 -6.16 13.19
C CYS A 375 9.34 -7.14 12.14
N PRO A 376 10.55 -7.68 12.38
CA PRO A 376 11.19 -8.63 11.47
C PRO A 376 10.32 -9.83 11.05
N PRO A 377 9.47 -10.42 11.93
CA PRO A 377 8.56 -11.50 11.53
C PRO A 377 7.62 -11.13 10.39
N LEU A 378 7.04 -9.93 10.40
CA LEU A 378 6.15 -9.48 9.32
C LEU A 378 6.92 -9.10 8.05
N TYR A 379 8.14 -8.61 8.18
CA TYR A 379 9.01 -8.30 7.03
C TYR A 379 9.47 -9.57 6.29
N SER A 380 9.66 -10.67 7.02
CA SER A 380 10.22 -11.93 6.47
C SER A 380 9.45 -12.53 5.28
N ILE A 381 8.16 -12.19 5.11
CA ILE A 381 7.30 -12.73 4.05
C ILE A 381 7.18 -11.87 2.79
N ILE A 382 7.99 -10.81 2.63
CA ILE A 382 7.92 -9.94 1.42
C ILE A 382 8.09 -10.75 0.13
N GLY A 383 9.01 -11.72 0.12
CA GLY A 383 9.20 -12.63 -1.01
C GLY A 383 7.91 -13.40 -1.32
N LEU A 384 7.34 -14.08 -0.32
CA LEU A 384 6.09 -14.82 -0.47
C LEU A 384 4.94 -13.91 -0.96
N ARG A 385 4.85 -12.66 -0.46
CA ARG A 385 3.83 -11.69 -0.90
C ARG A 385 3.93 -11.34 -2.40
N GLU A 386 5.10 -11.45 -3.02
CA GLU A 386 5.26 -11.25 -4.46
C GLU A 386 4.61 -12.40 -5.25
N HIS A 387 4.78 -13.62 -4.76
CA HIS A 387 4.29 -14.86 -5.37
C HIS A 387 2.78 -15.06 -5.23
N ILE A 388 2.15 -14.51 -4.19
CA ILE A 388 0.68 -14.62 -4.03
C ILE A 388 -0.10 -13.55 -4.80
N LYS A 389 0.56 -12.53 -5.38
CA LYS A 389 0.00 -11.39 -6.16
C LYS A 389 -0.99 -10.46 -5.46
N LYS A 390 -1.60 -10.89 -4.37
CA LYS A 390 -2.71 -10.18 -3.71
C LYS A 390 -2.29 -9.68 -2.34
N ARG A 391 -2.97 -8.63 -1.88
CA ARG A 391 -2.73 -8.06 -0.55
C ARG A 391 -3.31 -9.02 0.50
N PRO A 392 -2.51 -9.66 1.37
CA PRO A 392 -3.05 -10.53 2.42
C PRO A 392 -3.74 -9.71 3.52
N PRO A 393 -4.41 -10.35 4.51
CA PRO A 393 -4.95 -9.68 5.70
C PRO A 393 -3.99 -8.69 6.36
N LEU A 394 -2.70 -9.04 6.40
CA LEU A 394 -1.61 -8.22 6.92
C LEU A 394 -1.53 -6.83 6.28
N ALA A 395 -1.86 -6.70 5.00
CA ALA A 395 -1.84 -5.40 4.31
C ALA A 395 -2.85 -4.39 4.87
N THR A 396 -3.85 -4.87 5.61
CA THR A 396 -4.81 -4.03 6.34
C THR A 396 -4.27 -3.69 7.73
N SER A 397 -3.82 -4.69 8.49
CA SER A 397 -3.39 -4.52 9.88
C SER A 397 -2.02 -3.84 10.05
N GLU A 398 -1.11 -3.96 9.07
CA GLU A 398 0.22 -3.34 9.09
C GLU A 398 0.17 -1.80 9.07
N LYS A 399 -0.97 -1.23 8.67
CA LYS A 399 -1.21 0.22 8.70
C LYS A 399 -1.58 0.76 10.08
N VAL A 400 -1.90 -0.11 11.05
CA VAL A 400 -2.41 0.31 12.37
C VAL A 400 -1.48 -0.18 13.48
N GLN A 401 -0.20 0.16 13.34
CA GLN A 401 0.87 -0.27 14.25
C GLN A 401 1.29 0.88 15.17
N GLN A 402 1.66 0.55 16.41
CA GLN A 402 2.03 1.52 17.45
C GLN A 402 3.46 1.25 17.96
N PHE A 403 4.43 1.33 17.05
CA PHE A 403 5.84 0.99 17.34
C PHE A 403 6.53 1.94 18.33
N VAL A 404 6.00 3.15 18.51
CA VAL A 404 6.40 4.12 19.54
C VAL A 404 5.11 4.66 20.14
N ARG A 405 5.11 5.04 21.41
CA ARG A 405 3.99 5.72 22.06
C ARG A 405 4.35 7.14 22.44
N ALA A 406 3.37 7.98 22.74
CA ALA A 406 3.61 9.31 23.30
C ALA A 406 3.08 9.44 24.73
N ARG A 407 3.72 10.31 25.52
CA ARG A 407 3.15 10.79 26.79
C ARG A 407 1.90 11.65 26.58
N GLY A 408 1.89 12.42 25.50
CA GLY A 408 0.76 13.25 25.12
C GLY A 408 -0.28 12.51 24.28
N ARG A 409 -0.95 13.26 23.40
CA ARG A 409 -2.07 12.77 22.61
C ARG A 409 -1.63 11.87 21.45
N GLU A 410 -2.10 10.64 21.45
CA GLU A 410 -1.85 9.69 20.34
C GLU A 410 -2.98 9.71 19.30
N SER A 411 -2.62 9.69 18.02
CA SER A 411 -3.54 9.64 16.88
C SER A 411 -3.03 8.70 15.79
N MET A 412 -3.94 8.14 14.97
CA MET A 412 -3.58 7.29 13.84
C MET A 412 -4.29 7.74 12.56
N VAL A 413 -3.59 7.66 11.44
CA VAL A 413 -4.16 7.91 10.11
C VAL A 413 -3.86 6.73 9.19
N ALA A 414 -4.86 6.16 8.53
CA ALA A 414 -4.66 5.04 7.61
C ALA A 414 -5.40 5.20 6.27
N GLY A 415 -4.72 4.84 5.17
CA GLY A 415 -5.28 4.89 3.82
C GLY A 415 -6.12 3.65 3.50
N PHE A 416 -7.18 3.79 2.72
CA PHE A 416 -7.93 2.63 2.20
C PHE A 416 -8.40 2.84 0.76
N TYR A 417 -8.60 1.72 0.06
CA TYR A 417 -8.96 1.72 -1.37
C TYR A 417 -10.40 1.24 -1.62
N HIS A 418 -10.74 0.08 -1.05
CA HIS A 418 -12.05 -0.53 -1.22
C HIS A 418 -12.99 -0.09 -0.10
N VAL A 419 -14.25 0.17 -0.47
CA VAL A 419 -15.34 0.45 0.49
C VAL A 419 -15.49 -0.72 1.45
N GLY A 420 -15.76 -0.43 2.72
CA GLY A 420 -15.93 -1.42 3.78
C GLY A 420 -14.69 -1.65 4.63
N TYR A 421 -13.54 -1.08 4.27
CA TYR A 421 -12.34 -1.11 5.10
C TYR A 421 -12.23 0.08 6.07
N GLU A 422 -13.14 1.05 6.01
CA GLU A 422 -13.18 2.16 6.97
C GLU A 422 -13.38 1.67 8.39
N ASP A 423 -14.44 0.90 8.60
CA ASP A 423 -14.88 0.47 9.93
C ASP A 423 -13.87 -0.50 10.58
N PRO A 424 -13.32 -1.51 9.86
CA PRO A 424 -12.26 -2.37 10.41
C PRO A 424 -11.00 -1.61 10.81
N LEU A 425 -10.53 -0.64 9.99
CA LEU A 425 -9.36 0.17 10.34
C LEU A 425 -9.62 1.04 11.56
N LEU A 426 -10.79 1.69 11.65
CA LEU A 426 -11.17 2.48 12.83
C LEU A 426 -11.36 1.60 14.06
N MET A 427 -11.85 0.37 13.91
CA MET A 427 -11.92 -0.62 14.99
C MET A 427 -10.52 -0.95 15.51
N LEU A 428 -9.55 -1.25 14.63
CA LEU A 428 -8.16 -1.49 15.04
C LEU A 428 -7.55 -0.29 15.76
N MET A 429 -7.77 0.93 15.27
CA MET A 429 -7.29 2.15 15.94
C MET A 429 -7.88 2.29 17.35
N ARG A 430 -9.16 1.98 17.55
CA ARG A 430 -9.78 1.97 18.89
C ARG A 430 -9.14 0.92 19.80
N ARG A 431 -8.74 -0.24 19.25
CA ARG A 431 -8.03 -1.31 19.98
C ARG A 431 -6.59 -0.93 20.35
N ARG A 432 -5.94 -0.09 19.55
CA ARG A 432 -4.66 0.59 19.88
C ARG A 432 -4.82 1.76 20.88
N THR A 433 -6.02 1.92 21.44
CA THR A 433 -6.35 2.89 22.49
C THR A 433 -5.98 4.35 22.21
N VAL A 434 -5.83 4.74 20.94
CA VAL A 434 -5.52 6.12 20.57
C VAL A 434 -6.70 7.08 20.81
N HIS A 435 -6.39 8.37 20.92
CA HIS A 435 -7.35 9.43 21.22
C HIS A 435 -8.15 9.82 19.97
N ALA A 436 -7.52 9.78 18.80
CA ALA A 436 -8.16 10.03 17.52
C ALA A 436 -7.69 9.06 16.42
N GLY A 437 -8.60 8.69 15.54
CA GLY A 437 -8.34 7.83 14.39
C GLY A 437 -8.97 8.42 13.15
N LEU A 438 -8.24 8.42 12.04
CA LEU A 438 -8.69 8.94 10.76
C LEU A 438 -8.38 7.94 9.66
N VAL A 439 -9.39 7.57 8.86
CA VAL A 439 -9.20 6.77 7.66
C VAL A 439 -9.53 7.62 6.43
N VAL A 440 -8.68 7.54 5.42
CA VAL A 440 -8.73 8.40 4.23
C VAL A 440 -8.79 7.56 2.97
N LYS A 441 -9.74 7.88 2.09
CA LYS A 441 -9.78 7.41 0.70
C LYS A 441 -9.06 8.40 -0.20
N GLY A 442 -7.73 8.36 -0.18
CA GLY A 442 -6.91 9.14 -1.11
C GLY A 442 -6.74 8.46 -2.46
N GLU A 443 -6.00 9.12 -3.35
CA GLU A 443 -5.69 8.54 -4.66
C GLU A 443 -4.85 7.26 -4.52
N GLU A 444 -5.18 6.23 -5.30
CA GLU A 444 -4.55 4.90 -5.23
C GLU A 444 -4.66 4.18 -3.88
N GLY A 445 -5.51 4.69 -2.98
CA GLY A 445 -5.72 4.18 -1.62
C GLY A 445 -4.72 4.71 -0.60
N ALA A 446 -3.90 5.71 -0.98
CA ALA A 446 -2.99 6.42 -0.10
C ALA A 446 -3.73 7.40 0.84
N LEU A 447 -2.99 8.05 1.73
CA LEU A 447 -3.53 9.12 2.58
C LEU A 447 -3.72 10.44 1.85
N SER A 448 -3.08 10.59 0.68
CA SER A 448 -3.06 11.86 -0.03
C SER A 448 -4.43 12.18 -0.66
N LEU A 449 -5.11 13.17 -0.08
CA LEU A 449 -6.24 13.89 -0.64
C LEU A 449 -5.81 14.64 -1.91
N THR A 450 -6.75 14.83 -2.84
CA THR A 450 -6.53 15.55 -4.10
C THR A 450 -7.30 16.87 -4.13
N THR A 451 -6.75 17.87 -4.82
CA THR A 451 -7.44 19.13 -5.16
C THR A 451 -8.38 18.97 -6.36
N LYS A 452 -8.26 17.86 -7.10
CA LYS A 452 -9.07 17.57 -8.28
C LYS A 452 -10.55 17.45 -7.91
N GLU A 453 -11.38 18.16 -8.67
CA GLU A 453 -12.83 18.04 -8.54
C GLU A 453 -13.32 16.63 -8.86
N ARG A 454 -14.34 16.21 -8.12
CA ARG A 454 -14.99 14.92 -8.36
C ARG A 454 -15.59 14.91 -9.77
N SER A 455 -15.33 13.84 -10.52
CA SER A 455 -16.02 13.61 -11.79
C SER A 455 -17.53 13.46 -11.56
N ALA A 456 -18.34 14.21 -12.30
CA ALA A 456 -19.80 14.15 -12.27
C ALA A 456 -20.36 12.75 -12.60
N HIS A 457 -19.58 11.91 -13.30
CA HIS A 457 -19.96 10.55 -13.69
C HIS A 457 -19.53 9.46 -12.69
N ALA A 458 -18.90 9.82 -11.56
CA ALA A 458 -18.52 8.86 -10.52
C ALA A 458 -19.75 8.46 -9.67
N SER A 459 -20.55 7.52 -10.18
CA SER A 459 -21.85 7.15 -9.62
C SER A 459 -21.85 5.92 -8.70
N LYS A 460 -20.71 5.24 -8.47
CA LYS A 460 -20.65 4.05 -7.61
C LYS A 460 -19.59 4.15 -6.51
N GLY A 461 -20.03 4.00 -5.27
CA GLY A 461 -19.18 3.87 -4.09
C GLY A 461 -18.72 5.19 -3.47
N ILE A 462 -17.89 5.07 -2.44
CA ILE A 462 -17.34 6.20 -1.68
C ILE A 462 -16.32 6.95 -2.54
N PRO A 463 -16.39 8.29 -2.65
CA PRO A 463 -15.50 9.06 -3.52
C PRO A 463 -14.08 9.16 -2.96
N VAL A 464 -13.12 9.48 -3.83
CA VAL A 464 -11.81 10.00 -3.41
C VAL A 464 -12.05 11.26 -2.57
N ASN A 465 -11.19 11.51 -1.58
CA ASN A 465 -11.32 12.51 -0.53
C ASN A 465 -12.37 12.22 0.55
N HIS A 466 -12.90 10.99 0.61
CA HIS A 466 -13.68 10.59 1.75
C HIS A 466 -12.80 10.34 2.97
N CYS A 467 -13.21 10.90 4.10
CA CYS A 467 -12.61 10.72 5.39
C CYS A 467 -13.66 10.21 6.38
N SER A 468 -13.30 9.22 7.18
CA SER A 468 -14.09 8.76 8.32
C SER A 468 -13.17 8.69 9.54
N GLY A 469 -13.68 8.96 10.73
CA GLY A 469 -12.82 8.98 11.90
C GLY A 469 -13.55 9.04 13.22
N PHE A 470 -12.75 9.06 14.27
CA PHE A 470 -13.19 9.40 15.61
C PHE A 470 -12.15 10.29 16.30
N ARG A 471 -12.59 11.07 17.28
CA ARG A 471 -11.70 11.85 18.14
C ARG A 471 -12.32 12.05 19.52
N THR A 472 -11.50 12.33 20.53
CA THR A 472 -11.99 12.71 21.86
C THR A 472 -12.69 14.07 21.78
N PRO A 473 -13.91 14.22 22.35
CA PRO A 473 -14.60 15.51 22.42
C PRO A 473 -13.76 16.55 23.16
N SER A 474 -13.80 17.80 22.70
CA SER A 474 -13.04 18.91 23.31
C SER A 474 -13.43 19.22 24.76
N SER A 475 -14.55 18.69 25.25
CA SER A 475 -15.12 18.92 26.58
C SER A 475 -14.92 17.77 27.58
N ALA A 476 -14.17 16.72 27.23
CA ALA A 476 -14.02 15.55 28.09
C ALA A 476 -12.97 15.77 29.20
N ASN A 477 -13.38 15.70 30.46
CA ASN A 477 -12.49 15.51 31.60
C ASN A 477 -12.05 14.04 31.66
N PHE A 478 -10.75 13.79 31.76
CA PHE A 478 -10.21 12.44 31.89
C PHE A 478 -10.62 11.84 33.24
N SER A 479 -11.39 10.77 33.20
CA SER A 479 -11.56 9.83 34.32
C SER A 479 -11.01 8.49 33.85
N GLU A 480 -9.96 7.98 34.50
CA GLU A 480 -9.37 6.67 34.14
C GLU A 480 -10.36 5.50 34.26
N THR A 481 -11.48 5.69 34.96
CA THR A 481 -12.47 4.63 35.23
C THR A 481 -13.56 4.51 34.15
N ASP A 482 -13.80 5.55 33.36
CA ASP A 482 -14.78 5.56 32.27
C ASP A 482 -14.01 5.68 30.95
N GLY A 483 -13.92 4.61 30.16
CA GLY A 483 -13.10 4.55 28.95
C GLY A 483 -13.23 5.76 28.01
N ILE A 484 -12.21 5.97 27.15
CA ILE A 484 -12.07 7.18 26.30
C ILE A 484 -13.36 7.45 25.49
N SER A 485 -14.10 8.50 25.87
CA SER A 485 -15.24 9.00 25.11
C SER A 485 -14.79 9.53 23.75
N ARG A 486 -15.49 9.15 22.67
CA ARG A 486 -15.10 9.42 21.28
C ARG A 486 -16.32 9.83 20.46
N GLU A 487 -16.23 10.94 19.76
CA GLU A 487 -17.18 11.32 18.71
C GLU A 487 -16.72 10.75 17.37
N SER A 488 -17.64 10.22 16.58
CA SER A 488 -17.35 9.72 15.22
C SER A 488 -17.82 10.71 14.17
N PHE A 489 -17.08 10.82 13.06
CA PHE A 489 -17.41 11.71 11.95
C PHE A 489 -17.17 11.05 10.60
N ARG A 490 -17.87 11.55 9.57
CA ARG A 490 -17.68 11.21 8.17
C ARG A 490 -17.79 12.47 7.33
N VAL A 491 -16.84 12.71 6.44
CA VAL A 491 -16.79 13.91 5.61
C VAL A 491 -16.23 13.56 4.22
N ALA A 492 -16.75 14.20 3.18
CA ALA A 492 -16.13 14.19 1.86
C ALA A 492 -15.49 15.55 1.65
N VAL A 493 -14.15 15.60 1.61
CA VAL A 493 -13.41 16.86 1.54
C VAL A 493 -13.49 17.44 0.13
N ASN A 494 -14.07 18.63 0.03
CA ASN A 494 -14.06 19.43 -1.19
C ASN A 494 -12.99 20.52 -1.09
N ALA A 495 -11.90 20.37 -1.86
CA ALA A 495 -10.80 21.33 -1.82
C ALA A 495 -11.20 22.74 -2.30
N GLN A 496 -12.21 22.86 -3.18
CA GLN A 496 -12.67 24.17 -3.67
C GLN A 496 -13.36 24.99 -2.59
N GLU A 497 -14.13 24.34 -1.72
CA GLU A 497 -14.77 24.97 -0.55
C GLU A 497 -13.73 25.50 0.45
N LEU A 498 -12.52 24.95 0.41
CA LEU A 498 -11.36 25.36 1.21
C LEU A 498 -10.46 26.39 0.48
N GLY A 499 -10.90 26.89 -0.68
CA GLY A 499 -10.20 27.92 -1.45
C GLY A 499 -9.09 27.40 -2.38
N PHE A 500 -8.98 26.08 -2.59
CA PHE A 500 -8.03 25.53 -3.56
C PHE A 500 -8.60 25.50 -4.98
N LYS A 501 -7.77 25.88 -5.95
CA LYS A 501 -8.10 25.69 -7.37
C LYS A 501 -8.04 24.20 -7.73
N SER A 502 -9.09 23.71 -8.39
CA SER A 502 -9.11 22.35 -8.95
C SER A 502 -7.97 22.17 -9.95
N THR A 503 -7.10 21.20 -9.66
CA THR A 503 -5.91 20.90 -10.46
C THR A 503 -5.72 19.39 -10.57
N GLU A 504 -5.22 18.93 -11.71
CA GLU A 504 -4.82 17.53 -11.84
C GLU A 504 -3.67 17.22 -10.89
N THR A 505 -3.70 16.03 -10.30
CA THR A 505 -2.61 15.62 -9.42
C THR A 505 -1.37 15.32 -10.24
N PRO A 506 -0.20 15.88 -9.86
CA PRO A 506 1.05 15.59 -10.56
C PRO A 506 1.32 14.09 -10.62
N ARG A 507 1.76 13.62 -11.78
CA ARG A 507 2.14 12.23 -11.97
C ARG A 507 3.63 12.04 -11.73
N THR A 508 3.97 10.94 -11.08
CA THR A 508 5.35 10.53 -10.78
C THR A 508 5.70 9.21 -11.48
N ASP A 509 4.70 8.39 -11.84
CA ASP A 509 4.85 7.17 -12.64
C ASP A 509 6.01 6.26 -12.16
N LYS A 510 6.00 5.93 -10.86
CA LYS A 510 7.03 5.16 -10.13
C LYS A 510 8.43 5.80 -10.04
N SER A 511 8.61 7.06 -10.41
CA SER A 511 9.85 7.80 -10.21
C SER A 511 9.96 8.39 -8.79
N VAL A 512 10.92 7.87 -8.01
CA VAL A 512 11.29 8.40 -6.69
C VAL A 512 11.81 9.83 -6.83
N LEU A 513 12.72 10.05 -7.78
CA LEU A 513 13.29 11.37 -8.07
C LEU A 513 12.20 12.40 -8.39
N LYS A 514 11.22 12.05 -9.25
CA LYS A 514 10.16 12.99 -9.61
C LYS A 514 9.29 13.37 -8.42
N ASN A 515 9.02 12.41 -7.53
CA ASN A 515 8.26 12.67 -6.30
C ASN A 515 9.04 13.62 -5.37
N LEU A 516 10.35 13.41 -5.25
CA LEU A 516 11.23 14.28 -4.47
C LEU A 516 11.34 15.69 -5.05
N GLU A 517 11.53 15.84 -6.36
CA GLU A 517 11.55 17.16 -7.03
C GLU A 517 10.30 17.98 -6.69
N LEU A 518 9.12 17.37 -6.84
CA LEU A 518 7.84 18.04 -6.59
C LEU A 518 7.68 18.44 -5.11
N GLY A 519 8.01 17.54 -4.19
CA GLY A 519 7.85 17.80 -2.77
C GLY A 519 8.89 18.77 -2.21
N LEU A 520 10.15 18.70 -2.65
CA LEU A 520 11.21 19.62 -2.22
C LEU A 520 10.98 21.02 -2.78
N SER A 521 10.58 21.17 -4.05
CA SER A 521 10.16 22.47 -4.59
C SER A 521 9.00 23.07 -3.78
N ALA A 522 7.98 22.25 -3.49
CA ALA A 522 6.84 22.70 -2.69
C ALA A 522 7.27 23.12 -1.28
N LEU A 523 8.09 22.33 -0.56
CA LEU A 523 8.63 22.70 0.74
C LEU A 523 9.57 23.92 0.69
N GLY A 524 10.14 24.22 -0.47
CA GLY A 524 10.90 25.44 -0.75
C GLY A 524 10.04 26.68 -1.00
N GLY A 525 8.71 26.54 -1.01
CA GLY A 525 7.75 27.63 -1.20
C GLY A 525 7.22 27.77 -2.64
N ASP A 526 7.64 26.91 -3.58
CA ASP A 526 7.14 26.96 -4.95
C ASP A 526 5.65 26.59 -4.99
N LYS A 527 4.81 27.59 -5.29
CA LYS A 527 3.35 27.39 -5.38
C LYS A 527 2.98 26.52 -6.57
N GLY A 528 1.95 25.69 -6.40
CA GLY A 528 1.43 24.82 -7.45
C GLY A 528 0.74 23.58 -6.88
N PRO A 529 0.37 22.61 -7.73
CA PRO A 529 -0.44 21.46 -7.30
C PRO A 529 0.21 20.61 -6.19
N ALA A 530 1.54 20.48 -6.18
CA ALA A 530 2.24 19.75 -5.11
C ALA A 530 2.18 20.50 -3.77
N TYR A 531 2.41 21.82 -3.79
CA TYR A 531 2.25 22.70 -2.63
C TYR A 531 0.83 22.65 -2.07
N ASP A 532 -0.17 22.86 -2.91
CA ASP A 532 -1.58 22.87 -2.51
C ASP A 532 -1.99 21.53 -1.89
N ARG A 533 -1.51 20.42 -2.47
CA ARG A 533 -1.77 19.09 -1.93
C ARG A 533 -1.13 18.89 -0.55
N ILE A 534 0.11 19.35 -0.33
CA ILE A 534 0.77 19.24 0.98
C ILE A 534 0.01 20.07 2.03
N VAL A 535 -0.34 21.31 1.70
CA VAL A 535 -1.12 22.20 2.60
C VAL A 535 -2.47 21.58 2.94
N LEU A 536 -3.24 21.14 1.92
CA LEU A 536 -4.53 20.49 2.11
C LEU A 536 -4.42 19.28 3.05
N ASN A 537 -3.46 18.39 2.81
CA ASN A 537 -3.34 17.17 3.59
C ASN A 537 -2.87 17.43 5.03
N ALA A 538 -1.94 18.36 5.24
CA ALA A 538 -1.51 18.74 6.60
C ALA A 538 -2.66 19.34 7.39
N ALA A 539 -3.35 20.35 6.82
CA ALA A 539 -4.45 21.03 7.46
C ALA A 539 -5.64 20.11 7.76
N MET A 540 -6.03 19.26 6.80
CA MET A 540 -7.15 18.34 7.00
C MET A 540 -6.84 17.25 8.02
N ALA A 541 -5.61 16.71 8.03
CA ALA A 541 -5.22 15.73 9.04
C ALA A 541 -5.31 16.36 10.44
N ASP A 542 -4.82 17.58 10.62
CA ASP A 542 -4.89 18.30 11.89
C ASP A 542 -6.31 18.62 12.33
N HIS A 543 -7.11 19.18 11.43
CA HIS A 543 -8.48 19.58 11.72
C HIS A 543 -9.35 18.38 12.07
N LEU A 544 -9.28 17.31 11.27
CA LEU A 544 -10.09 16.11 11.47
C LEU A 544 -9.66 15.31 12.69
N LEU A 545 -8.36 15.26 12.99
CA LEU A 545 -7.89 14.67 14.24
C LEU A 545 -8.20 15.55 15.45
N GLY A 546 -8.58 16.83 15.28
CA GLY A 546 -8.84 17.75 16.38
C GLY A 546 -7.55 18.15 17.10
N CYS A 547 -6.47 18.37 16.36
CA CYS A 547 -5.19 18.86 16.90
C CYS A 547 -5.35 20.27 17.51
N SER A 548 -4.50 20.59 18.48
CA SER A 548 -4.54 21.90 19.14
C SER A 548 -4.21 23.01 18.14
N GLY A 549 -5.00 24.08 18.13
CA GLY A 549 -4.85 25.19 17.18
C GLY A 549 -5.30 24.87 15.75
N ALA A 550 -6.06 23.78 15.55
CA ALA A 550 -6.63 23.38 14.26
C ALA A 550 -8.15 23.14 14.32
N GLN A 551 -8.83 23.65 15.36
CA GLN A 551 -10.28 23.53 15.49
C GLN A 551 -11.01 24.23 14.35
N ASP A 552 -10.50 25.40 13.93
CA ASP A 552 -10.91 26.09 12.72
C ASP A 552 -10.02 25.65 11.54
N ILE A 553 -10.66 25.33 10.41
CA ILE A 553 -9.95 24.81 9.23
C ILE A 553 -9.05 25.88 8.58
N ASN A 554 -9.43 27.15 8.62
CA ASN A 554 -8.60 28.22 8.06
C ASN A 554 -7.29 28.37 8.85
N SER A 555 -7.39 28.32 10.18
CA SER A 555 -6.23 28.30 11.08
C SER A 555 -5.30 27.11 10.79
N ALA A 556 -5.85 25.94 10.49
CA ALA A 556 -5.08 24.75 10.10
C ALA A 556 -4.40 24.91 8.72
N LEU A 557 -5.07 25.56 7.76
CA LEU A 557 -4.49 25.88 6.46
C LEU A 557 -3.36 26.90 6.58
N ASP A 558 -3.55 27.95 7.36
CA ASP A 558 -2.60 29.05 7.51
C ASP A 558 -1.32 28.60 8.21
N ARG A 559 -1.41 27.79 9.27
CA ARG A 559 -0.21 27.23 9.92
C ARG A 559 0.58 26.29 9.00
N ALA A 560 -0.10 25.55 8.12
CA ALA A 560 0.55 24.69 7.14
C ALA A 560 1.25 25.51 6.05
N ARG A 561 0.63 26.59 5.57
CA ARG A 561 1.24 27.54 4.63
C ARG A 561 2.46 28.21 5.25
N GLU A 562 2.35 28.72 6.46
CA GLU A 562 3.43 29.39 7.18
C GLU A 562 4.64 28.46 7.41
N ALA A 563 4.39 27.19 7.80
CA ALA A 563 5.45 26.19 7.97
C ALA A 563 6.25 25.95 6.69
N ILE A 564 5.59 25.97 5.52
CA ILE A 564 6.25 25.83 4.22
C ILE A 564 6.93 27.15 3.80
N ASP A 565 6.20 28.26 3.83
CA ASP A 565 6.63 29.55 3.28
C ASP A 565 7.80 30.17 4.07
N SER A 566 7.91 29.87 5.37
CA SER A 566 9.06 30.22 6.22
C SER A 566 10.31 29.37 5.97
N GLY A 567 10.20 28.32 5.13
CA GLY A 567 11.24 27.32 4.88
C GLY A 567 11.52 26.39 6.06
N ASN A 568 10.71 26.44 7.12
CA ASN A 568 10.87 25.59 8.30
C ASN A 568 10.68 24.11 7.94
N ALA A 569 9.65 23.78 7.17
CA ALA A 569 9.35 22.39 6.79
C ALA A 569 10.50 21.75 6.00
N LEU A 570 11.11 22.49 5.07
CA LEU A 570 12.30 22.03 4.36
C LEU A 570 13.48 21.81 5.31
N ARG A 571 13.72 22.73 6.26
CA ARG A 571 14.76 22.56 7.29
C ARG A 571 14.53 21.30 8.13
N ARG A 572 13.30 21.02 8.56
CA ARG A 572 12.96 19.79 9.32
C ARG A 572 13.37 18.53 8.56
N LEU A 573 13.00 18.46 7.28
CA LEU A 573 13.34 17.31 6.44
C LEU A 573 14.86 17.16 6.25
N MET A 574 15.60 18.26 6.06
CA MET A 574 17.06 18.22 5.93
C MET A 574 17.76 17.87 7.25
N ASN A 575 17.21 18.31 8.38
CA ASN A 575 17.71 17.96 9.71
C ASN A 575 17.49 16.47 10.00
N TYR A 576 16.33 15.92 9.63
CA TYR A 576 16.04 14.49 9.73
C TYR A 576 17.15 13.65 9.09
N ILE A 577 17.55 13.98 7.85
CA ILE A 577 18.60 13.25 7.13
C ILE A 577 19.89 13.21 7.97
N LYS A 578 20.32 14.36 8.50
CA LYS A 578 21.56 14.47 9.29
C LYS A 578 21.47 13.75 10.64
N ILE A 579 20.34 13.90 11.34
CA ILE A 579 20.18 13.39 12.71
C ILE A 579 19.92 11.88 12.69
N SER A 580 19.27 11.35 11.65
CA SER A 580 19.06 9.91 11.50
C SER A 580 20.36 9.11 11.61
N HIS A 581 21.47 9.60 11.06
CA HIS A 581 22.80 8.98 11.19
C HIS A 581 23.43 9.14 12.58
N LYS A 582 23.13 10.22 13.30
CA LYS A 582 23.72 10.49 14.63
C LYS A 582 23.09 9.66 15.73
N VAL A 583 21.83 9.26 15.56
CA VAL A 583 21.11 8.43 16.53
C VAL A 583 21.36 6.93 16.31
N SER A 584 22.01 6.57 15.20
CA SER A 584 22.22 5.18 14.75
C SER A 584 23.26 4.41 15.56
#